data_AF-A0A093VBG5-F1
#
_entry.id   AF-A0A093VBG5-F1
#
_cell.length_a   1.000
_cell.length_b   1.000
_cell.length_c   1.000
_cell.angle_alpha   90.00
_cell.angle_beta   90.00
_cell.angle_gamma   90.00
#
_symmetry.space_group_name_H-M   'P 1'
#
loop_
_entity.id
_entity.type
_entity.pdbx_description
1 polymer ?
#
loop_
_entity_poly.entity_id
_entity_poly.type
_entity_poly.pdbx_seq_one_letter_code
_entity_poly.pdbx_strand_id
1 'polypeptide(L)'
;MWKEYSAIPVPRKLPKVPPGQDRFIFSDSSMLHGQPAQIKTRAQLSLENILQDIQRAKQANQAQIRPGLVPNPNDNKFRDSKPRLLLMGLRRSGKSSISSVVFHKMPPNETLFLESTTRIQKDSIHSFMDFQVWDFPGQLELLDPSFDLESIFGSIGALVWVIDAQDDYLESVVRLNRTILIVLQYYPNINIEVFIHKVDALADEFRTEVFQDIVQRISDELSDAGYENAPVHYYLTSIYDYSVFEAFSKVIQKLIPQLSTLENLINILANNCGFDKCYLFDVLSKIYIASDTRPVDMSCYEMCSDYIDVIVDISELYSWEHADRKAKGEQMREAESHVILQDRSMIHLMEMNKYLCLVSVIRNPDANEKKGLIDMNCRVFQEALNEVFSRPWEQPEDINAIEEVREEQ
;
A
#
# COMPACT_ATOMS: atom_id res chain seq x y z
N MET A 1 26.51 -51.63 -44.19
CA MET A 1 27.47 -50.93 -45.05
C MET A 1 27.67 -49.54 -44.43
N TRP A 2 28.51 -49.39 -43.40
CA TRP A 2 29.97 -49.16 -43.46
C TRP A 2 30.37 -47.96 -44.33
N LYS A 3 30.78 -46.87 -43.68
CA LYS A 3 31.99 -46.04 -43.92
C LYS A 3 31.89 -44.80 -43.01
N GLU A 4 32.53 -44.77 -41.85
CA GLU A 4 33.95 -44.45 -41.57
C GLU A 4 34.45 -43.06 -42.04
N TYR A 5 34.91 -42.33 -41.02
CA TYR A 5 35.64 -41.07 -40.90
C TYR A 5 36.64 -40.67 -41.99
N SER A 6 36.74 -39.36 -42.27
CA SER A 6 38.04 -38.67 -42.44
C SER A 6 37.95 -37.13 -42.45
N ALA A 7 38.59 -36.53 -41.44
CA ALA A 7 39.40 -35.29 -41.41
C ALA A 7 39.01 -33.97 -42.12
N ILE A 8 39.18 -32.89 -41.35
CA ILE A 8 38.95 -31.46 -41.61
C ILE A 8 40.03 -30.84 -42.53
N PRO A 9 39.70 -29.77 -43.29
CA PRO A 9 40.57 -28.61 -43.38
C PRO A 9 39.86 -27.31 -42.96
N VAL A 10 40.47 -26.59 -42.02
CA VAL A 10 40.03 -25.30 -41.47
C VAL A 10 40.32 -24.17 -42.46
N PRO A 11 39.34 -23.34 -42.86
CA PRO A 11 39.62 -22.05 -43.46
C PRO A 11 39.75 -20.96 -42.38
N ARG A 12 40.78 -20.14 -42.55
CA ARG A 12 41.25 -19.08 -41.67
C ARG A 12 40.30 -17.87 -41.66
N LYS A 13 40.14 -17.30 -40.45
CA LYS A 13 39.65 -15.95 -40.10
C LYS A 13 38.14 -15.69 -40.20
N LEU A 14 37.49 -15.74 -39.04
CA LEU A 14 36.22 -15.05 -38.73
C LEU A 14 36.51 -13.95 -37.67
N PRO A 15 35.75 -12.83 -37.67
CA PRO A 15 36.02 -11.67 -36.81
C PRO A 15 35.78 -11.99 -35.33
N LYS A 16 36.70 -11.49 -34.48
CA LYS A 16 36.67 -11.66 -33.02
C LYS A 16 35.52 -10.83 -32.41
N VAL A 17 34.52 -11.50 -31.85
CA VAL A 17 33.60 -10.92 -30.85
C VAL A 17 34.14 -11.31 -29.47
N PRO A 18 34.48 -10.36 -28.58
CA PRO A 18 35.00 -10.70 -27.26
C PRO A 18 33.93 -11.33 -26.35
N PRO A 19 34.29 -12.33 -25.53
CA PRO A 19 33.39 -12.96 -24.57
C PRO A 19 33.05 -12.01 -23.41
N GLY A 20 31.77 -11.95 -23.04
CA GLY A 20 31.30 -11.23 -21.87
C GLY A 20 31.97 -11.75 -20.59
N GLN A 21 32.38 -10.84 -19.73
CA GLN A 21 33.09 -11.14 -18.50
C GLN A 21 32.11 -11.56 -17.40
N ASP A 22 31.93 -12.87 -17.23
CA ASP A 22 31.63 -13.44 -15.92
C ASP A 22 32.90 -14.11 -15.37
N ARG A 23 33.21 -13.75 -14.12
CA ARG A 23 34.17 -14.35 -13.16
C ARG A 23 35.66 -14.04 -13.33
N PHE A 24 36.18 -13.11 -12.51
CA PHE A 24 37.45 -13.31 -11.78
C PHE A 24 37.41 -12.63 -10.40
N ILE A 25 37.86 -13.39 -9.40
CA ILE A 25 38.08 -13.11 -7.98
C ILE A 25 39.52 -12.60 -7.80
N PHE A 26 39.80 -11.53 -7.04
CA PHE A 26 41.06 -11.27 -6.27
C PHE A 26 40.83 -10.06 -5.33
N SER A 27 40.70 -10.23 -3.99
CA SER A 27 41.70 -10.33 -2.91
C SER A 27 42.43 -9.02 -2.57
N ASP A 28 42.04 -8.45 -1.43
CA ASP A 28 42.61 -7.27 -0.79
C ASP A 28 43.95 -7.57 -0.08
N SER A 29 44.69 -6.50 0.25
CA SER A 29 46.09 -6.48 0.72
C SER A 29 46.32 -6.87 2.20
N SER A 30 45.42 -7.64 2.81
CA SER A 30 45.53 -8.08 4.21
C SER A 30 46.47 -9.27 4.47
N MET A 31 47.25 -9.72 3.47
CA MET A 31 48.16 -10.87 3.58
C MET A 31 49.46 -10.66 4.38
N LEU A 32 49.57 -9.57 5.16
CA LEU A 32 50.72 -9.32 6.04
C LEU A 32 50.41 -9.47 7.54
N HIS A 33 49.15 -9.71 7.96
CA HIS A 33 48.76 -9.67 9.39
C HIS A 33 48.01 -10.91 9.93
N GLY A 34 48.11 -12.07 9.27
CA GLY A 34 47.81 -13.37 9.91
C GLY A 34 46.33 -13.69 10.20
N GLN A 35 45.38 -13.15 9.44
CA GLN A 35 43.97 -13.56 9.49
C GLN A 35 43.54 -14.29 8.19
N PRO A 36 42.60 -15.25 8.24
CA PRO A 36 42.13 -15.97 7.06
C PRO A 36 41.31 -15.06 6.13
N ALA A 37 41.38 -15.31 4.81
CA ALA A 37 40.76 -14.48 3.78
C ALA A 37 39.21 -14.51 3.86
N GLN A 38 38.59 -13.33 3.90
CA GLN A 38 37.14 -13.19 3.80
C GLN A 38 36.72 -13.11 2.33
N ILE A 39 35.82 -14.01 1.92
CA ILE A 39 35.20 -14.02 0.60
C ILE A 39 33.89 -13.24 0.70
N LYS A 40 33.78 -12.10 0.01
CA LYS A 40 32.57 -11.27 -0.04
C LYS A 40 31.97 -11.26 -1.45
N THR A 41 30.64 -11.25 -1.53
CA THR A 41 29.89 -11.17 -2.81
C THR A 41 29.74 -9.72 -3.29
N ARG A 42 29.43 -9.53 -4.58
CA ARG A 42 29.19 -8.19 -5.19
C ARG A 42 28.07 -7.41 -4.48
N ALA A 43 27.13 -8.11 -3.85
CA ALA A 43 26.05 -7.53 -3.06
C ALA A 43 26.54 -6.94 -1.73
N GLN A 44 27.46 -7.61 -1.02
CA GLN A 44 28.04 -7.10 0.23
C GLN A 44 28.91 -5.85 0.00
N LEU A 45 29.64 -5.81 -1.11
CA LEU A 45 30.40 -4.62 -1.53
C LEU A 45 29.49 -3.45 -1.94
N SER A 46 28.33 -3.74 -2.52
CA SER A 46 27.32 -2.72 -2.83
C SER A 46 26.71 -2.12 -1.56
N LEU A 47 26.46 -2.94 -0.54
CA LEU A 47 25.90 -2.49 0.75
C LEU A 47 26.89 -1.63 1.56
N GLU A 48 28.18 -2.01 1.57
CA GLU A 48 29.24 -1.20 2.20
C GLU A 48 29.45 0.15 1.49
N ASN A 49 29.36 0.18 0.15
CA ASN A 49 29.43 1.42 -0.62
C ASN A 49 28.23 2.34 -0.36
N ILE A 50 27.02 1.78 -0.25
CA ILE A 50 25.79 2.55 0.07
C ILE A 50 25.86 3.14 1.50
N LEU A 51 26.37 2.39 2.48
CA LEU A 51 26.56 2.88 3.85
C LEU A 51 27.64 3.97 3.95
N GLN A 52 28.72 3.87 3.16
CA GLN A 52 29.74 4.91 3.07
C GLN A 52 29.23 6.18 2.37
N ASP A 53 28.37 6.05 1.36
CA ASP A 53 27.79 7.19 0.65
C ASP A 53 26.77 7.97 1.51
N ILE A 54 26.03 7.29 2.39
CA ILE A 54 25.14 7.92 3.39
C ILE A 54 25.93 8.70 4.46
N GLN A 55 27.09 8.20 4.88
CA GLN A 55 27.97 8.90 5.81
C GLN A 55 28.66 10.12 5.17
N ARG A 56 29.03 10.02 3.88
CA ARG A 56 29.62 11.13 3.10
C ARG A 56 28.62 12.25 2.81
N ALA A 57 27.34 11.93 2.58
CA ALA A 57 26.29 12.93 2.37
C ALA A 57 26.03 13.83 3.61
N LYS A 58 26.29 13.35 4.82
CA LYS A 58 26.21 14.16 6.06
C LYS A 58 27.40 15.11 6.26
N GLN A 59 28.53 14.91 5.57
CA GLN A 59 29.75 15.72 5.73
C GLN A 59 29.95 16.78 4.64
N ALA A 60 29.26 16.67 3.49
CA ALA A 60 29.47 17.54 2.32
C ALA A 60 28.69 18.89 2.33
N ASN A 61 28.34 19.42 3.51
CA ASN A 61 27.93 20.83 3.70
C ASN A 61 29.13 21.78 3.90
N GLN A 62 30.35 21.29 3.66
CA GLN A 62 31.53 22.11 3.39
C GLN A 62 32.15 21.68 2.06
N ALA A 63 32.41 22.68 1.21
CA ALA A 63 33.15 22.66 -0.04
C ALA A 63 32.41 22.21 -1.33
N GLN A 64 32.02 23.24 -2.09
CA GLN A 64 31.91 23.33 -3.56
C GLN A 64 33.24 22.84 -4.21
N ILE A 65 33.40 22.31 -5.44
CA ILE A 65 32.90 22.60 -6.79
C ILE A 65 33.13 21.35 -7.70
N ARG A 66 32.15 21.08 -8.59
CA ARG A 66 32.07 20.41 -9.94
C ARG A 66 33.39 20.05 -10.71
N PRO A 67 33.41 19.22 -11.80
CA PRO A 67 32.30 18.82 -12.71
C PRO A 67 32.25 17.36 -13.28
N GLY A 68 31.03 16.83 -13.43
CA GLY A 68 30.54 16.14 -14.66
C GLY A 68 30.84 14.65 -14.89
N LEU A 69 29.80 13.79 -14.80
CA LEU A 69 29.22 13.02 -15.92
C LEU A 69 27.91 12.32 -15.47
N VAL A 70 26.98 12.18 -16.40
CA VAL A 70 25.54 11.90 -16.24
C VAL A 70 25.25 10.41 -15.91
N PRO A 71 24.31 10.06 -15.00
CA PRO A 71 23.89 8.67 -14.80
C PRO A 71 22.80 8.24 -15.79
N ASN A 72 22.95 7.03 -16.34
CA ASN A 72 22.01 6.37 -17.25
C ASN A 72 20.92 5.62 -16.44
N PRO A 73 19.63 5.59 -16.84
CA PRO A 73 18.50 5.44 -15.91
C PRO A 73 17.85 4.03 -15.82
N ASN A 74 18.59 2.93 -15.64
CA ASN A 74 18.00 1.58 -15.79
C ASN A 74 18.17 0.53 -14.66
N ASP A 75 18.60 0.86 -13.45
CA ASP A 75 18.64 -0.13 -12.34
C ASP A 75 17.45 0.03 -11.38
N ASN A 76 16.39 -0.75 -11.64
CA ASN A 76 15.05 -0.64 -11.01
C ASN A 76 14.75 -1.73 -9.95
N LYS A 77 15.75 -2.46 -9.43
CA LYS A 77 15.53 -3.67 -8.61
C LYS A 77 15.35 -3.46 -7.09
N PHE A 78 15.47 -2.24 -6.59
CA PHE A 78 15.17 -1.90 -5.19
C PHE A 78 13.75 -1.34 -4.99
N ARG A 79 12.90 -1.35 -6.03
CA ARG A 79 11.52 -0.85 -5.98
C ARG A 79 10.46 -1.95 -5.81
N ASP A 80 10.87 -3.22 -5.70
CA ASP A 80 9.98 -4.40 -5.74
C ASP A 80 9.55 -4.99 -4.39
N SER A 81 9.93 -4.40 -3.25
CA SER A 81 9.48 -4.85 -1.91
C SER A 81 8.20 -4.16 -1.42
N LYS A 82 7.53 -3.41 -2.30
CA LYS A 82 6.31 -2.66 -1.96
C LYS A 82 5.11 -3.60 -2.03
N PRO A 83 4.22 -3.60 -1.02
CA PRO A 83 2.98 -4.37 -1.11
C PRO A 83 2.20 -3.95 -2.35
N ARG A 84 1.66 -4.93 -3.08
CA ARG A 84 0.92 -4.69 -4.31
C ARG A 84 -0.56 -4.98 -4.11
N LEU A 85 -1.37 -4.02 -4.55
CA LEU A 85 -2.82 -4.09 -4.60
C LEU A 85 -3.22 -4.32 -6.05
N LEU A 86 -3.87 -5.45 -6.30
CA LEU A 86 -4.23 -5.89 -7.64
C LEU A 86 -5.72 -5.64 -7.89
N LEU A 87 -6.06 -4.79 -8.85
CA LEU A 87 -7.45 -4.54 -9.27
C LEU A 87 -7.76 -5.38 -10.51
N MET A 88 -8.67 -6.35 -10.37
CA MET A 88 -9.15 -7.21 -11.45
C MET A 88 -10.67 -7.16 -11.59
N GLY A 89 -11.17 -7.63 -12.72
CA GLY A 89 -12.60 -7.69 -13.00
C GLY A 89 -12.88 -7.56 -14.49
N LEU A 90 -14.16 -7.65 -14.86
CA LEU A 90 -14.57 -7.56 -16.27
C LEU A 90 -14.30 -6.17 -16.88
N ARG A 91 -14.38 -6.10 -18.21
CA ARG A 91 -14.35 -4.81 -18.90
C ARG A 91 -15.56 -3.97 -18.46
N ARG A 92 -15.34 -2.66 -18.26
CA ARG A 92 -16.37 -1.69 -17.80
C ARG A 92 -16.90 -1.88 -16.37
N SER A 93 -16.32 -2.77 -15.56
CA SER A 93 -16.71 -2.95 -14.15
C SER A 93 -16.45 -1.74 -13.25
N GLY A 94 -15.58 -0.81 -13.64
CA GLY A 94 -15.29 0.42 -12.88
C GLY A 94 -13.92 0.46 -12.18
N LYS A 95 -13.11 -0.60 -12.27
CA LYS A 95 -11.74 -0.69 -11.70
C LYS A 95 -10.83 0.55 -11.94
N SER A 96 -10.75 1.07 -13.16
CA SER A 96 -9.93 2.23 -13.49
C SER A 96 -10.50 3.52 -12.89
N SER A 97 -11.82 3.68 -12.93
CA SER A 97 -12.53 4.79 -12.26
C SER A 97 -12.27 4.79 -10.75
N ILE A 98 -12.34 3.61 -10.12
CA ILE A 98 -12.02 3.42 -8.71
C ILE A 98 -10.59 3.88 -8.41
N SER A 99 -9.60 3.41 -9.18
CA SER A 99 -8.19 3.81 -8.98
C SER A 99 -7.98 5.32 -9.13
N SER A 100 -8.60 5.94 -10.13
CA SER A 100 -8.48 7.39 -10.37
C SER A 100 -9.15 8.23 -9.28
N VAL A 101 -10.34 7.83 -8.80
CA VAL A 101 -11.06 8.57 -7.76
C VAL A 101 -10.31 8.49 -6.42
N VAL A 102 -9.90 7.30 -6.01
CA VAL A 102 -9.29 7.09 -4.68
C VAL A 102 -7.86 7.61 -4.62
N PHE A 103 -7.05 7.38 -5.66
CA PHE A 103 -5.61 7.63 -5.58
C PHE A 103 -5.13 8.86 -6.34
N HIS A 104 -5.93 9.36 -7.29
CA HIS A 104 -5.59 10.56 -8.08
C HIS A 104 -6.50 11.75 -7.77
N LYS A 105 -7.43 11.61 -6.80
CA LYS A 105 -8.44 12.62 -6.45
C LYS A 105 -9.24 13.11 -7.67
N MET A 106 -9.45 12.23 -8.66
CA MET A 106 -10.27 12.56 -9.82
C MET A 106 -11.74 12.66 -9.39
N PRO A 107 -12.48 13.73 -9.74
CA PRO A 107 -13.90 13.81 -9.47
C PRO A 107 -14.67 12.67 -10.15
N PRO A 108 -15.66 12.03 -9.49
CA PRO A 108 -16.39 10.89 -10.06
C PRO A 108 -17.04 11.19 -11.42
N ASN A 109 -17.51 12.42 -11.64
CA ASN A 109 -18.11 12.84 -12.91
C ASN A 109 -17.14 12.87 -14.09
N GLU A 110 -15.84 13.07 -13.83
CA GLU A 110 -14.81 13.07 -14.88
C GLU A 110 -14.43 11.66 -15.30
N THR A 111 -14.71 10.64 -14.47
CA THR A 111 -14.38 9.24 -14.77
C THR A 111 -15.12 8.69 -15.99
N LEU A 112 -16.22 9.32 -16.40
CA LEU A 112 -16.95 9.00 -17.63
C LEU A 112 -16.09 9.16 -18.89
N PHE A 113 -15.05 10.00 -18.83
CA PHE A 113 -14.13 10.27 -19.93
C PHE A 113 -12.90 9.37 -19.94
N LEU A 114 -12.78 8.44 -18.99
CA LEU A 114 -11.67 7.49 -18.97
C LEU A 114 -11.76 6.53 -20.16
N GLU A 115 -10.63 6.39 -20.86
CA GLU A 115 -10.51 5.44 -21.96
C GLU A 115 -10.45 3.99 -21.44
N SER A 116 -10.79 3.03 -22.29
CA SER A 116 -10.67 1.61 -21.93
C SER A 116 -9.20 1.23 -21.72
N THR A 117 -8.86 0.71 -20.54
CA THR A 117 -7.54 0.14 -20.25
C THR A 117 -7.24 -1.02 -21.21
N THR A 118 -6.14 -0.89 -21.98
CA THR A 118 -5.67 -1.92 -22.93
C THR A 118 -4.40 -2.63 -22.47
N ARG A 119 -3.70 -2.06 -21.48
CA ARG A 119 -2.44 -2.57 -20.90
C ARG A 119 -2.49 -2.43 -19.40
N ILE A 120 -1.76 -3.28 -18.68
CA ILE A 120 -1.64 -3.18 -17.22
C ILE A 120 -1.05 -1.81 -16.87
N GLN A 121 -1.79 -1.01 -16.12
CA GLN A 121 -1.31 0.25 -15.56
C GLN A 121 -0.76 -0.02 -14.16
N LYS A 122 0.42 0.54 -13.86
CA LYS A 122 1.11 0.35 -12.59
C LYS A 122 1.33 1.71 -11.95
N ASP A 123 0.56 1.99 -10.91
CA ASP A 123 0.62 3.25 -10.20
C ASP A 123 1.35 3.04 -8.87
N SER A 124 2.42 3.79 -8.64
CA SER A 124 3.15 3.78 -7.36
C SER A 124 2.59 4.91 -6.51
N ILE A 125 2.00 4.55 -5.38
CA ILE A 125 1.38 5.50 -4.47
C ILE A 125 2.33 5.78 -3.33
N HIS A 126 2.67 7.06 -3.19
CA HIS A 126 3.50 7.56 -2.12
C HIS A 126 2.62 7.95 -0.95
N SER A 127 2.42 7.00 -0.05
CA SER A 127 1.63 7.15 1.18
C SER A 127 2.52 6.80 2.39
N PHE A 128 1.94 6.69 3.57
CA PHE A 128 2.63 6.21 4.78
C PHE A 128 3.27 4.82 4.58
N MET A 129 2.61 3.99 3.77
CA MET A 129 3.10 2.74 3.24
C MET A 129 3.17 2.92 1.72
N ASP A 130 4.36 2.86 1.16
CA ASP A 130 4.55 2.89 -0.28
C ASP A 130 3.98 1.59 -0.87
N PHE A 131 2.84 1.64 -1.56
CA PHE A 131 2.25 0.48 -2.24
C PHE A 131 2.08 0.73 -3.74
N GLN A 132 1.93 -0.34 -4.50
CA GLN A 132 1.66 -0.26 -5.94
C GLN A 132 0.25 -0.74 -6.23
N VAL A 133 -0.49 0.01 -7.04
CA VAL A 133 -1.82 -0.37 -7.55
C VAL A 133 -1.68 -0.80 -8.99
N TRP A 134 -2.11 -2.01 -9.30
CA TRP A 134 -2.05 -2.56 -10.65
C TRP A 134 -3.47 -2.69 -11.19
N ASP A 135 -3.82 -1.90 -12.21
CA ASP A 135 -5.10 -1.98 -12.93
C ASP A 135 -4.98 -2.95 -14.11
N PHE A 136 -5.69 -4.08 -14.05
CA PHE A 136 -5.68 -5.09 -15.09
C PHE A 136 -6.78 -4.85 -16.12
N PRO A 137 -6.48 -4.86 -17.42
CA PRO A 137 -7.51 -4.74 -18.45
C PRO A 137 -8.42 -5.97 -18.44
N GLY A 138 -9.74 -5.75 -18.39
CA GLY A 138 -10.75 -6.80 -18.18
C GLY A 138 -10.98 -7.76 -19.36
N GLN A 139 -10.15 -7.70 -20.39
CA GLN A 139 -10.12 -8.65 -21.50
C GLN A 139 -9.05 -9.72 -21.32
N LEU A 140 -8.11 -9.53 -20.38
CA LEU A 140 -7.03 -10.49 -20.16
C LEU A 140 -7.53 -11.66 -19.33
N GLU A 141 -7.31 -12.86 -19.84
CA GLU A 141 -7.40 -14.07 -19.04
C GLU A 141 -6.06 -14.29 -18.37
N LEU A 142 -6.08 -14.51 -17.05
CA LEU A 142 -4.89 -14.77 -16.22
C LEU A 142 -4.00 -15.93 -16.72
N LEU A 143 -4.53 -16.78 -17.59
CA LEU A 143 -3.88 -17.98 -18.10
C LEU A 143 -3.13 -17.75 -19.41
N ASP A 144 -3.02 -16.51 -19.88
CA ASP A 144 -2.21 -16.23 -21.07
C ASP A 144 -0.73 -16.51 -20.76
N PRO A 145 -0.05 -17.41 -21.50
CA PRO A 145 1.32 -17.83 -21.22
C PRO A 145 2.38 -16.73 -21.42
N SER A 146 1.96 -15.53 -21.82
CA SER A 146 2.78 -14.33 -21.90
C SER A 146 2.93 -13.61 -20.56
N PHE A 147 2.10 -13.93 -19.56
CA PHE A 147 2.16 -13.32 -18.24
C PHE A 147 3.05 -14.13 -17.29
N ASP A 148 4.02 -13.45 -16.73
CA ASP A 148 4.81 -13.97 -15.63
C ASP A 148 4.01 -13.84 -14.33
N LEU A 149 3.22 -14.88 -14.04
CA LEU A 149 2.40 -14.99 -12.82
C LEU A 149 3.24 -14.87 -11.55
N GLU A 150 4.50 -15.34 -11.57
CA GLU A 150 5.39 -15.21 -10.42
C GLU A 150 5.78 -13.75 -10.19
N SER A 151 6.06 -12.99 -11.27
CA SER A 151 6.32 -11.55 -11.16
C SER A 151 5.08 -10.76 -10.73
N ILE A 152 3.87 -11.23 -11.04
CA ILE A 152 2.61 -10.54 -10.71
C ILE A 152 2.23 -10.85 -9.26
N PHE A 153 2.12 -12.13 -8.91
CA PHE A 153 1.59 -12.65 -7.64
C PHE A 153 2.63 -12.80 -6.53
N GLY A 154 3.92 -12.83 -6.84
CA GLY A 154 4.98 -13.09 -5.85
C GLY A 154 5.12 -12.05 -4.73
N SER A 155 4.64 -10.83 -4.92
CA SER A 155 4.66 -9.76 -3.90
C SER A 155 3.29 -9.12 -3.68
N ILE A 156 2.21 -9.83 -3.98
CA ILE A 156 0.85 -9.31 -3.78
C ILE A 156 0.50 -9.33 -2.30
N GLY A 157 -0.06 -8.21 -1.85
CA GLY A 157 -0.71 -8.12 -0.55
C GLY A 157 -2.18 -8.51 -0.61
N ALA A 158 -2.92 -7.98 -1.60
CA ALA A 158 -4.35 -8.25 -1.77
C ALA A 158 -4.78 -8.23 -3.23
N LEU A 159 -5.73 -9.11 -3.55
CA LEU A 159 -6.47 -9.14 -4.82
C LEU A 159 -7.86 -8.56 -4.59
N VAL A 160 -8.17 -7.46 -5.29
CA VAL A 160 -9.50 -6.85 -5.31
C VAL A 160 -10.18 -7.17 -6.63
N TRP A 161 -11.28 -7.90 -6.58
CA TRP A 161 -12.11 -8.20 -7.74
C TRP A 161 -13.35 -7.31 -7.79
N VAL A 162 -13.52 -6.57 -8.88
CA VAL A 162 -14.62 -5.61 -9.07
C VAL A 162 -15.72 -6.23 -9.93
N ILE A 163 -16.90 -6.38 -9.36
CA ILE A 163 -18.13 -6.86 -10.00
C ILE A 163 -19.05 -5.65 -10.22
N ASP A 164 -19.57 -5.47 -11.43
CA ASP A 164 -20.61 -4.47 -11.70
C ASP A 164 -21.97 -5.02 -11.24
N ALA A 165 -22.62 -4.36 -10.27
CA ALA A 165 -23.92 -4.78 -9.76
C ALA A 165 -25.09 -4.42 -10.70
N GLN A 166 -24.86 -3.56 -11.70
CA GLN A 166 -25.89 -3.12 -12.65
C GLN A 166 -25.95 -3.97 -13.93
N ASP A 167 -24.88 -4.69 -14.24
CA ASP A 167 -24.79 -5.55 -15.42
C ASP A 167 -24.99 -7.03 -15.06
N ASP A 168 -25.03 -7.90 -16.06
CA ASP A 168 -25.06 -9.34 -15.86
C ASP A 168 -23.74 -9.82 -15.22
N TYR A 169 -23.77 -10.06 -13.91
CA TYR A 169 -22.60 -10.47 -13.12
C TYR A 169 -22.28 -11.96 -13.21
N LEU A 170 -23.09 -12.79 -13.89
CA LEU A 170 -22.87 -14.23 -13.99
C LEU A 170 -21.50 -14.57 -14.57
N GLU A 171 -21.12 -13.92 -15.67
CA GLU A 171 -19.81 -14.10 -16.29
C GLU A 171 -18.65 -13.67 -15.37
N SER A 172 -18.88 -12.62 -14.57
CA SER A 172 -17.90 -12.11 -13.60
C SER A 172 -17.67 -13.10 -12.47
N VAL A 173 -18.74 -13.69 -11.94
CA VAL A 173 -18.67 -14.71 -10.87
C VAL A 173 -17.92 -15.95 -11.33
N VAL A 174 -18.24 -16.48 -12.52
CA VAL A 174 -17.53 -17.65 -13.07
C VAL A 174 -16.03 -17.37 -13.25
N ARG A 175 -15.67 -16.18 -13.75
CA ARG A 175 -14.26 -15.78 -13.90
C ARG A 175 -13.56 -15.56 -12.57
N LEU A 176 -14.26 -15.00 -11.59
CA LEU A 176 -13.76 -14.83 -10.23
C LEU A 176 -13.43 -16.19 -9.61
N ASN A 177 -14.38 -17.13 -9.62
CA ASN A 177 -14.18 -18.45 -9.03
C ASN A 177 -13.01 -19.19 -9.67
N ARG A 178 -12.89 -19.14 -11.01
CA ARG A 178 -11.70 -19.68 -11.70
C ARG A 178 -10.40 -19.04 -11.23
N THR A 179 -10.40 -17.72 -11.02
CA THR A 179 -9.23 -16.98 -10.54
C THR A 179 -8.89 -17.35 -9.10
N ILE A 180 -9.88 -17.42 -8.22
CA ILE A 180 -9.72 -17.81 -6.81
C ILE A 180 -9.10 -19.20 -6.72
N LEU A 181 -9.60 -20.17 -7.49
CA LEU A 181 -9.07 -21.55 -7.48
C LEU A 181 -7.60 -21.62 -7.88
N ILE A 182 -7.18 -20.81 -8.86
CA ILE A 182 -5.76 -20.72 -9.25
C ILE A 182 -4.96 -20.06 -8.13
N VAL A 183 -5.41 -18.91 -7.62
CA VAL A 183 -4.68 -18.13 -6.62
C VAL A 183 -4.52 -18.92 -5.32
N LEU A 184 -5.58 -19.55 -4.81
CA LEU A 184 -5.52 -20.34 -3.58
C LEU A 184 -4.61 -21.57 -3.71
N GLN A 185 -4.49 -22.14 -4.92
CA GLN A 185 -3.60 -23.29 -5.15
C GLN A 185 -2.12 -22.91 -5.09
N TYR A 186 -1.73 -21.73 -5.60
CA TYR A 186 -0.33 -21.31 -5.70
C TYR A 186 0.10 -20.31 -4.60
N TYR A 187 -0.83 -19.51 -4.08
CA TYR A 187 -0.59 -18.40 -3.16
C TYR A 187 -1.67 -18.34 -2.06
N PRO A 188 -1.60 -19.23 -1.04
CA PRO A 188 -2.64 -19.36 -0.02
C PRO A 188 -2.76 -18.17 0.94
N ASN A 189 -1.74 -17.30 1.01
CA ASN A 189 -1.68 -16.18 1.95
C ASN A 189 -2.21 -14.86 1.38
N ILE A 190 -2.78 -14.85 0.17
CA ILE A 190 -3.31 -13.63 -0.45
C ILE A 190 -4.71 -13.34 0.09
N ASN A 191 -4.94 -12.10 0.50
CA ASN A 191 -6.28 -11.63 0.86
C ASN A 191 -7.11 -11.41 -0.41
N ILE A 192 -8.29 -12.05 -0.48
CA ILE A 192 -9.21 -11.94 -1.61
C ILE A 192 -10.41 -11.10 -1.20
N GLU A 193 -10.61 -10.00 -1.92
CA GLU A 193 -11.58 -8.97 -1.58
C GLU A 193 -12.45 -8.71 -2.82
N VAL A 194 -13.76 -8.74 -2.67
CA VAL A 194 -14.73 -8.61 -3.77
C VAL A 194 -15.52 -7.33 -3.58
N PHE A 195 -15.40 -6.42 -4.54
CA PHE A 195 -16.14 -5.16 -4.58
C PHE A 195 -17.35 -5.33 -5.49
N ILE A 196 -18.53 -5.36 -4.89
CA ILE A 196 -19.82 -5.26 -5.58
C ILE A 196 -20.04 -3.77 -5.83
N HIS A 197 -19.78 -3.35 -7.06
CA HIS A 197 -19.59 -1.96 -7.44
C HIS A 197 -20.81 -1.39 -8.18
N LYS A 198 -20.89 -0.05 -8.23
CA LYS A 198 -21.98 0.72 -8.85
C LYS A 198 -23.34 0.53 -8.19
N VAL A 199 -23.35 0.36 -6.87
CA VAL A 199 -24.59 0.17 -6.08
C VAL A 199 -25.43 1.44 -5.97
N ASP A 200 -24.91 2.59 -6.40
CA ASP A 200 -25.55 3.91 -6.35
C ASP A 200 -26.85 3.99 -7.17
N ALA A 201 -26.94 3.31 -8.31
CA ALA A 201 -28.18 3.30 -9.10
C ALA A 201 -29.22 2.27 -8.63
N LEU A 202 -28.86 1.39 -7.69
CA LEU A 202 -29.76 0.39 -7.13
C LEU A 202 -30.50 0.97 -5.92
N ALA A 203 -31.78 0.65 -5.81
CA ALA A 203 -32.54 0.96 -4.59
C ALA A 203 -32.10 0.05 -3.43
N ASP A 204 -32.24 0.52 -2.19
CA ASP A 204 -31.71 -0.16 -0.99
C ASP A 204 -32.22 -1.59 -0.81
N GLU A 205 -33.47 -1.86 -1.18
CA GLU A 205 -34.06 -3.20 -1.14
C GLU A 205 -33.30 -4.17 -2.05
N PHE A 206 -33.02 -3.76 -3.29
CA PHE A 206 -32.29 -4.56 -4.27
C PHE A 206 -30.81 -4.73 -3.91
N ARG A 207 -30.19 -3.77 -3.22
CA ARG A 207 -28.78 -3.87 -2.80
C ARG A 207 -28.54 -5.10 -1.94
N THR A 208 -29.45 -5.36 -0.99
CA THR A 208 -29.34 -6.51 -0.09
C THR A 208 -29.57 -7.83 -0.82
N GLU A 209 -30.55 -7.86 -1.74
CA GLU A 209 -30.83 -9.05 -2.55
C GLU A 209 -29.66 -9.40 -3.48
N VAL A 210 -29.13 -8.43 -4.23
CA VAL A 210 -27.98 -8.63 -5.12
C VAL A 210 -26.74 -9.05 -4.33
N PHE A 211 -26.51 -8.45 -3.17
CA PHE A 211 -25.42 -8.83 -2.28
C PHE A 211 -25.52 -10.31 -1.87
N GLN A 212 -26.69 -10.74 -1.38
CA GLN A 212 -26.91 -12.11 -0.95
C GLN A 212 -26.78 -13.10 -2.12
N ASP A 213 -27.31 -12.76 -3.30
CA ASP A 213 -27.23 -13.64 -4.47
C ASP A 213 -25.78 -13.82 -4.94
N ILE A 214 -24.99 -12.74 -5.03
CA ILE A 214 -23.58 -12.82 -5.41
C ILE A 214 -22.76 -13.63 -4.39
N VAL A 215 -22.96 -13.37 -3.10
CA VAL A 215 -22.25 -14.08 -2.02
C VAL A 215 -22.59 -15.57 -2.05
N GLN A 216 -23.87 -15.90 -2.18
CA GLN A 216 -24.33 -17.29 -2.22
C GLN A 216 -23.72 -18.04 -3.42
N ARG A 217 -23.79 -17.46 -4.63
CA ARG A 217 -23.24 -18.10 -5.84
C ARG A 217 -21.73 -18.34 -5.75
N ILE A 218 -20.98 -17.36 -5.27
CA ILE A 218 -19.52 -17.50 -5.08
C ILE A 218 -19.23 -18.59 -4.04
N SER A 219 -19.96 -18.58 -2.91
CA SER A 219 -19.78 -19.58 -1.85
C SER A 219 -20.15 -21.00 -2.31
N ASP A 220 -21.24 -21.16 -3.06
CA ASP A 220 -21.71 -22.45 -3.55
C ASP A 220 -20.71 -23.05 -4.55
N GLU A 221 -20.22 -22.27 -5.52
CA GLU A 221 -19.22 -22.73 -6.49
C GLU A 221 -17.86 -23.05 -5.84
N LEU A 222 -17.45 -22.30 -4.82
CA LEU A 222 -16.23 -22.58 -4.06
C LEU A 222 -16.37 -23.84 -3.19
N SER A 223 -17.54 -24.05 -2.58
CA SER A 223 -17.88 -25.24 -1.82
C SER A 223 -17.86 -26.49 -2.71
N ASP A 224 -18.45 -26.41 -3.91
CA ASP A 224 -18.44 -27.48 -4.91
C ASP A 224 -17.01 -27.85 -5.35
N ALA A 225 -16.10 -26.87 -5.36
CA ALA A 225 -14.68 -27.08 -5.64
C ALA A 225 -13.86 -27.59 -4.44
N GLY A 226 -14.49 -27.77 -3.27
CA GLY A 226 -13.87 -28.29 -2.05
C GLY A 226 -13.31 -27.23 -1.10
N TYR A 227 -13.63 -25.95 -1.30
CA TYR A 227 -13.20 -24.83 -0.45
C TYR A 227 -14.39 -24.28 0.37
N GLU A 228 -14.76 -24.95 1.46
CA GLU A 228 -15.91 -24.56 2.30
C GLU A 228 -15.71 -23.24 3.07
N ASN A 229 -14.46 -22.82 3.33
CA ASN A 229 -14.14 -21.62 4.12
C ASN A 229 -13.05 -20.78 3.44
N ALA A 230 -13.22 -20.45 2.16
CA ALA A 230 -12.29 -19.53 1.50
C ALA A 230 -12.34 -18.13 2.17
N PRO A 231 -11.19 -17.48 2.45
CA PRO A 231 -11.14 -16.17 3.11
C PRO A 231 -11.49 -15.03 2.13
N VAL A 232 -12.71 -15.05 1.60
CA VAL A 232 -13.23 -14.03 0.68
C VAL A 232 -14.06 -13.01 1.45
N HIS A 233 -13.78 -11.74 1.25
CA HIS A 233 -14.51 -10.64 1.88
C HIS A 233 -15.26 -9.82 0.84
N TYR A 234 -16.45 -9.34 1.19
CA TYR A 234 -17.35 -8.66 0.25
C TYR A 234 -17.65 -7.24 0.72
N TYR A 235 -17.66 -6.29 -0.21
CA TYR A 235 -17.97 -4.89 0.07
C TYR A 235 -18.91 -4.34 -1.00
N LEU A 236 -19.91 -3.59 -0.56
CA LEU A 236 -20.73 -2.75 -1.44
C LEU A 236 -19.98 -1.44 -1.63
N THR A 237 -19.77 -1.05 -2.89
CA THR A 237 -18.96 0.13 -3.22
C THR A 237 -19.60 1.00 -4.30
N SER A 238 -19.48 2.31 -4.16
CA SER A 238 -19.70 3.28 -5.23
C SER A 238 -18.58 4.32 -5.24
N ILE A 239 -18.34 4.93 -6.40
CA ILE A 239 -17.43 6.08 -6.51
C ILE A 239 -18.12 7.41 -6.18
N TYR A 240 -19.45 7.42 -6.05
CA TYR A 240 -20.22 8.63 -5.75
C TYR A 240 -20.42 8.86 -4.24
N ASP A 241 -20.19 7.83 -3.44
CA ASP A 241 -20.19 7.88 -1.99
C ASP A 241 -18.81 7.52 -1.44
N TYR A 242 -18.67 7.54 -0.11
CA TYR A 242 -17.39 7.27 0.53
C TYR A 242 -17.13 5.75 0.73
N SER A 243 -18.04 4.87 0.29
CA SER A 243 -17.99 3.44 0.60
C SER A 243 -16.78 2.75 -0.03
N VAL A 244 -16.34 3.23 -1.19
CA VAL A 244 -15.10 2.76 -1.84
C VAL A 244 -13.87 3.04 -0.98
N PHE A 245 -13.81 4.21 -0.33
CA PHE A 245 -12.69 4.55 0.55
C PHE A 245 -12.73 3.72 1.84
N GLU A 246 -13.92 3.47 2.39
CA GLU A 246 -14.09 2.58 3.54
C GLU A 246 -13.64 1.14 3.22
N ALA A 247 -14.06 0.62 2.06
CA ALA A 247 -13.67 -0.71 1.60
C ALA A 247 -12.16 -0.81 1.42
N PHE A 248 -11.51 0.15 0.75
CA PHE A 248 -10.05 0.16 0.64
C PHE A 248 -9.35 0.28 1.99
N SER A 249 -9.91 1.04 2.93
CA SER A 249 -9.34 1.15 4.27
C SER A 249 -9.26 -0.19 4.96
N LYS A 250 -10.33 -1.00 4.88
CA LYS A 250 -10.33 -2.39 5.40
C LYS A 250 -9.37 -3.31 4.65
N VAL A 251 -9.25 -3.15 3.32
CA VAL A 251 -8.30 -3.94 2.52
C VAL A 251 -6.85 -3.60 2.92
N ILE A 252 -6.50 -2.32 2.99
CA ILE A 252 -5.16 -1.86 3.35
C ILE A 252 -4.82 -2.21 4.79
N GLN A 253 -5.78 -2.15 5.71
CA GLN A 253 -5.60 -2.60 7.10
C GLN A 253 -5.07 -4.03 7.20
N LYS A 254 -5.63 -4.96 6.42
CA LYS A 254 -5.17 -6.36 6.38
C LYS A 254 -3.75 -6.52 5.82
N LEU A 255 -3.22 -5.52 5.13
CA LEU A 255 -1.85 -5.54 4.61
C LEU A 255 -0.82 -5.07 5.65
N ILE A 256 -1.25 -4.51 6.78
CA ILE A 256 -0.36 -3.94 7.79
C ILE A 256 -0.03 -5.02 8.84
N PRO A 257 1.22 -5.51 8.91
CA PRO A 257 1.61 -6.61 9.80
C PRO A 257 1.55 -6.29 11.30
N GLN A 258 1.40 -5.02 11.69
CA GLN A 258 1.32 -4.56 13.08
C GLN A 258 0.02 -3.78 13.39
N LEU A 259 -1.06 -4.05 12.65
CA LEU A 259 -2.33 -3.37 12.84
C LEU A 259 -2.85 -3.47 14.29
N SER A 260 -2.74 -4.64 14.91
CA SER A 260 -3.21 -4.88 16.29
C SER A 260 -2.57 -3.95 17.32
N THR A 261 -1.29 -3.62 17.15
CA THR A 261 -0.59 -2.65 18.00
C THR A 261 -1.16 -1.25 17.82
N LEU A 262 -1.40 -0.83 16.57
CA LEU A 262 -1.98 0.48 16.25
C LEU A 262 -3.41 0.61 16.79
N GLU A 263 -4.26 -0.40 16.59
CA GLU A 263 -5.62 -0.44 17.13
C GLU A 263 -5.61 -0.33 18.66
N ASN A 264 -4.73 -1.07 19.34
CA ASN A 264 -4.59 -0.99 20.78
C ASN A 264 -4.18 0.40 21.26
N LEU A 265 -3.21 1.05 20.59
CA LEU A 265 -2.82 2.42 20.93
C LEU A 265 -3.96 3.42 20.72
N ILE A 266 -4.70 3.31 19.61
CA ILE A 266 -5.87 4.16 19.34
C ILE A 266 -6.97 3.91 20.39
N ASN A 267 -7.23 2.66 20.78
CA ASN A 267 -8.21 2.34 21.81
C ASN A 267 -7.84 2.95 23.17
N ILE A 268 -6.56 2.90 23.56
CA ILE A 268 -6.08 3.54 24.79
C ILE A 268 -6.31 5.05 24.73
N LEU A 269 -5.94 5.68 23.61
CA LEU A 269 -6.14 7.12 23.42
C LEU A 269 -7.63 7.49 23.47
N ALA A 270 -8.46 6.75 22.74
CA ALA A 270 -9.88 7.01 22.62
C ALA A 270 -10.61 6.88 23.97
N ASN A 271 -10.25 5.88 24.78
CA ASN A 271 -10.81 5.69 26.12
C ASN A 271 -10.35 6.78 27.10
N ASN A 272 -9.09 7.20 27.04
CA ASN A 272 -8.55 8.23 27.95
C ASN A 272 -9.08 9.63 27.63
N CYS A 273 -9.28 9.94 26.35
CA CYS A 273 -9.78 11.25 25.92
C CYS A 273 -11.32 11.30 25.83
N GLY A 274 -12.01 10.17 25.94
CA GLY A 274 -13.46 10.09 25.78
C GLY A 274 -13.93 10.37 24.35
N PHE A 275 -13.12 9.99 23.35
CA PHE A 275 -13.51 10.08 21.95
C PHE A 275 -14.64 9.11 21.68
N ASP A 276 -15.62 9.48 20.87
CA ASP A 276 -16.71 8.61 20.42
C ASP A 276 -16.26 7.73 19.24
N LYS A 277 -15.42 8.30 18.36
CA LYS A 277 -14.79 7.59 17.26
C LYS A 277 -13.43 8.21 16.94
N CYS A 278 -12.46 7.40 16.53
CA CYS A 278 -11.11 7.87 16.21
C CYS A 278 -10.56 7.13 14.98
N TYR A 279 -10.03 7.90 14.03
CA TYR A 279 -9.48 7.41 12.77
C TYR A 279 -8.07 7.97 12.57
N LEU A 280 -7.16 7.11 12.12
CA LEU A 280 -5.85 7.50 11.63
C LEU A 280 -5.88 7.48 10.10
N PHE A 281 -5.96 8.65 9.49
CA PHE A 281 -6.11 8.83 8.04
C PHE A 281 -4.77 9.07 7.35
N ASP A 282 -4.64 8.57 6.13
CA ASP A 282 -3.72 9.11 5.14
C ASP A 282 -4.33 10.35 4.48
N VAL A 283 -3.63 11.48 4.56
CA VAL A 283 -4.13 12.80 4.14
C VAL A 283 -4.42 12.85 2.64
N LEU A 284 -3.62 12.15 1.82
CA LEU A 284 -3.76 12.18 0.36
C LEU A 284 -4.85 11.25 -0.15
N SER A 285 -4.84 9.98 0.25
CA SER A 285 -5.80 8.99 -0.25
C SER A 285 -7.15 8.98 0.48
N LYS A 286 -7.24 9.67 1.61
CA LYS A 286 -8.41 9.64 2.52
C LYS A 286 -8.71 8.25 3.08
N ILE A 287 -7.79 7.29 2.93
CA ILE A 287 -7.92 5.95 3.49
C ILE A 287 -7.54 6.00 4.96
N TYR A 288 -8.35 5.39 5.84
CA TYR A 288 -7.94 5.19 7.23
C TYR A 288 -7.16 3.90 7.40
N ILE A 289 -6.07 4.00 8.13
CA ILE A 289 -5.08 2.95 8.31
C ILE A 289 -5.38 2.13 9.55
N ALA A 290 -5.90 2.79 10.56
CA ALA A 290 -6.32 2.18 11.80
C ALA A 290 -7.48 2.99 12.35
N SER A 291 -8.38 2.32 13.04
CA SER A 291 -9.49 2.92 13.76
C SER A 291 -9.65 2.22 15.10
N ASP A 292 -10.42 2.83 15.99
CA ASP A 292 -10.81 2.17 17.23
C ASP A 292 -11.79 1.02 16.97
N THR A 293 -11.87 0.08 17.92
CA THR A 293 -12.67 -1.16 17.81
C THR A 293 -14.19 -0.96 17.77
N ARG A 294 -14.66 0.28 17.94
CA ARG A 294 -16.09 0.61 17.80
C ARG A 294 -16.52 0.47 16.34
N PRO A 295 -17.78 0.12 16.06
CA PRO A 295 -18.26 0.01 14.68
C PRO A 295 -18.03 1.32 13.92
N VAL A 296 -17.68 1.21 12.64
CA VAL A 296 -17.50 2.36 11.76
C VAL A 296 -18.88 2.93 11.42
N ASP A 297 -19.08 4.20 11.78
CA ASP A 297 -20.24 4.97 11.37
C ASP A 297 -19.87 5.74 10.10
N MET A 298 -20.58 5.45 9.02
CA MET A 298 -20.33 6.05 7.71
C MET A 298 -20.48 7.57 7.76
N SER A 299 -21.46 8.08 8.51
CA SER A 299 -21.66 9.52 8.64
C SER A 299 -20.49 10.20 9.34
N CYS A 300 -19.91 9.55 10.37
CA CYS A 300 -18.70 10.05 11.02
C CYS A 300 -17.49 10.01 10.09
N TYR A 301 -17.38 8.98 9.26
CA TYR A 301 -16.32 8.86 8.28
C TYR A 301 -16.34 10.00 7.25
N GLU A 302 -17.51 10.27 6.67
CA GLU A 302 -17.74 11.35 5.71
C GLU A 302 -17.36 12.72 6.31
N MET A 303 -17.89 13.02 7.51
CA MET A 303 -17.56 14.25 8.21
C MET A 303 -16.05 14.42 8.46
N CYS A 304 -15.36 13.33 8.84
CA CYS A 304 -13.91 13.37 9.07
C CYS A 304 -13.13 13.58 7.77
N SER A 305 -13.51 12.90 6.69
CA SER A 305 -12.86 13.01 5.38
C SER A 305 -12.96 14.44 4.83
N ASP A 306 -14.17 15.01 4.85
CA ASP A 306 -14.44 16.38 4.39
C ASP A 306 -13.70 17.40 5.24
N TYR A 307 -13.61 17.16 6.56
CA TYR A 307 -12.88 18.04 7.45
C TYR A 307 -11.38 18.08 7.12
N ILE A 308 -10.78 16.96 6.72
CA ILE A 308 -9.38 16.94 6.27
C ILE A 308 -9.23 17.83 5.02
N ASP A 309 -10.14 17.77 4.05
CA ASP A 309 -10.06 18.64 2.86
C ASP A 309 -10.16 20.11 3.22
N VAL A 310 -11.10 20.49 4.11
CA VAL A 310 -11.21 21.86 4.60
C VAL A 310 -9.90 22.34 5.23
N ILE A 311 -9.26 21.52 6.05
CA ILE A 311 -7.99 21.90 6.69
C ILE A 311 -6.87 22.01 5.66
N VAL A 312 -6.76 21.05 4.73
CA VAL A 312 -5.74 21.08 3.68
C VAL A 312 -5.90 22.31 2.79
N ASP A 313 -7.12 22.63 2.36
CA ASP A 313 -7.42 23.79 1.50
C ASP A 313 -7.14 25.12 2.21
N ILE A 314 -7.52 25.24 3.49
CA ILE A 314 -7.22 26.43 4.31
C ILE A 314 -5.71 26.55 4.51
N SER A 315 -5.03 25.44 4.81
CA SER A 315 -3.58 25.42 4.96
C SER A 315 -2.89 25.83 3.66
N GLU A 316 -3.33 25.35 2.50
CA GLU A 316 -2.74 25.74 1.22
C GLU A 316 -2.96 27.23 0.91
N LEU A 317 -4.16 27.74 1.19
CA LEU A 317 -4.51 29.15 0.94
C LEU A 317 -3.69 30.11 1.81
N TYR A 318 -3.48 29.78 3.09
CA TYR A 318 -2.89 30.70 4.06
C TYR A 318 -1.42 30.43 4.40
N SER A 319 -0.88 29.24 4.10
CA SER A 319 0.53 28.90 4.41
C SER A 319 1.53 29.42 3.38
N TRP A 320 1.11 30.23 2.41
CA TRP A 320 2.04 30.84 1.48
C TRP A 320 3.03 31.77 2.20
N GLU A 321 4.32 31.48 2.01
CA GLU A 321 5.41 32.32 2.46
C GLU A 321 5.41 33.63 1.67
N HIS A 322 4.98 34.70 2.32
CA HIS A 322 5.15 36.05 1.79
C HIS A 322 6.46 36.63 2.31
N ALA A 323 7.24 37.27 1.43
CA ALA A 323 8.52 37.89 1.77
C ALA A 323 8.44 38.87 2.97
N ASP A 324 7.27 39.48 3.20
CA ASP A 324 7.04 40.44 4.29
C ASP A 324 6.51 39.79 5.59
N ARG A 325 6.16 38.51 5.59
CA ARG A 325 5.66 37.81 6.77
C ARG A 325 6.84 37.40 7.66
N LYS A 326 6.94 38.06 8.82
CA LYS A 326 7.83 37.63 9.91
C LYS A 326 7.05 36.76 10.89
N ALA A 327 7.59 35.58 11.21
CA ALA A 327 7.04 34.72 12.24
C ALA A 327 6.94 35.47 13.58
N LYS A 328 5.76 35.45 14.21
CA LYS A 328 5.52 36.12 15.50
C LYS A 328 5.83 35.19 16.68
N GLY A 329 6.99 34.54 16.66
CA GLY A 329 7.44 33.61 17.70
C GLY A 329 7.62 32.18 17.19
N GLU A 330 7.84 31.26 18.12
CA GLU A 330 7.92 29.82 17.83
C GLU A 330 6.59 29.34 17.26
N GLN A 331 6.64 28.77 16.06
CA GLN A 331 5.47 28.16 15.42
C GLN A 331 5.51 26.67 15.69
N MET A 332 4.35 26.12 16.03
CA MET A 332 4.17 24.68 16.04
C MET A 332 4.28 24.17 14.61
N ARG A 333 5.02 23.08 14.41
CA ARG A 333 5.28 22.54 13.07
C ARG A 333 4.12 21.73 12.52
N GLU A 334 3.30 21.20 13.41
CA GLU A 334 2.23 20.26 13.11
C GLU A 334 0.89 20.98 13.09
N ALA A 335 0.05 20.63 12.13
CA ALA A 335 -1.31 21.15 12.05
C ALA A 335 -2.19 20.55 13.16
N GLU A 336 -2.74 21.41 14.01
CA GLU A 336 -3.77 21.07 14.99
C GLU A 336 -5.02 21.90 14.71
N SER A 337 -6.20 21.27 14.71
CA SER A 337 -7.46 21.95 14.47
C SER A 337 -8.61 21.35 15.28
N HIS A 338 -9.54 22.21 15.68
CA HIS A 338 -10.74 21.81 16.41
C HIS A 338 -11.94 22.56 15.84
N VAL A 339 -13.02 21.83 15.60
CA VAL A 339 -14.31 22.39 15.21
C VAL A 339 -15.37 21.92 16.20
N ILE A 340 -16.23 22.84 16.62
CA ILE A 340 -17.41 22.53 17.44
C ILE A 340 -18.64 22.66 16.55
N LEU A 341 -19.41 21.59 16.46
CA LEU A 341 -20.65 21.53 15.69
C LEU A 341 -21.83 22.09 16.51
N GLN A 342 -22.96 22.33 15.84
CA GLN A 342 -24.14 22.92 16.48
C GLN A 342 -24.74 22.05 17.60
N ASP A 343 -24.58 20.73 17.48
CA ASP A 343 -24.98 19.74 18.48
C ASP A 343 -24.03 19.67 19.69
N ARG A 344 -23.03 20.55 19.74
CA ARG A 344 -21.94 20.59 20.74
C ARG A 344 -21.00 19.39 20.70
N SER A 345 -21.01 18.60 19.63
CA SER A 345 -19.91 17.67 19.36
C SER A 345 -18.66 18.43 18.89
N MET A 346 -17.49 17.86 19.16
CA MET A 346 -16.20 18.40 18.73
C MET A 346 -15.54 17.43 17.77
N ILE A 347 -15.07 17.94 16.62
CA ILE A 347 -14.14 17.23 15.75
C ILE A 347 -12.75 17.76 16.06
N HIS A 348 -11.82 16.86 16.36
CA HIS A 348 -10.41 17.16 16.63
C HIS A 348 -9.55 16.54 15.53
N LEU A 349 -8.69 17.34 14.94
CA LEU A 349 -7.71 16.92 13.95
C LEU A 349 -6.31 17.29 14.43
N MET A 350 -5.39 16.34 14.33
CA MET A 350 -3.99 16.53 14.64
C MET A 350 -3.11 15.79 13.63
N GLU A 351 -2.15 16.51 13.03
CA GLU A 351 -1.13 15.91 12.19
C GLU A 351 -0.24 15.00 13.04
N MET A 352 -0.10 13.74 12.63
CA MET A 352 0.74 12.76 13.33
C MET A 352 2.12 12.68 12.68
N ASN A 353 2.16 12.62 11.36
CA ASN A 353 3.37 12.72 10.55
C ASN A 353 3.03 13.34 9.18
N LYS A 354 4.02 13.45 8.28
CA LYS A 354 3.85 14.05 6.95
C LYS A 354 2.70 13.46 6.11
N TYR A 355 2.36 12.20 6.33
CA TYR A 355 1.33 11.49 5.56
C TYR A 355 0.05 11.26 6.37
N LEU A 356 0.15 11.21 7.70
CA LEU A 356 -0.89 10.75 8.59
C LEU A 356 -1.48 11.87 9.43
N CYS A 357 -2.81 11.90 9.51
CA CYS A 357 -3.54 12.73 10.46
C CYS A 357 -4.45 11.86 11.33
N LEU A 358 -4.51 12.19 12.62
CA LEU A 358 -5.51 11.66 13.52
C LEU A 358 -6.73 12.56 13.47
N VAL A 359 -7.90 11.99 13.21
CA VAL A 359 -9.18 12.68 13.29
C VAL A 359 -10.06 11.95 14.28
N SER A 360 -10.60 12.67 15.26
CA SER A 360 -11.47 12.12 16.29
C SER A 360 -12.74 12.94 16.45
N VAL A 361 -13.83 12.22 16.75
CA VAL A 361 -15.14 12.81 17.02
C VAL A 361 -15.43 12.63 18.51
N ILE A 362 -15.79 13.72 19.17
CA ILE A 362 -16.04 13.75 20.61
C ILE A 362 -17.47 14.24 20.85
N ARG A 363 -18.35 13.34 21.28
CA ARG A 363 -19.75 13.65 21.64
C ARG A 363 -19.86 14.01 23.12
N ASN A 364 -19.06 14.98 23.57
CA ASN A 364 -19.12 15.49 24.93
C ASN A 364 -19.01 17.02 24.93
N PRO A 365 -20.02 17.76 25.42
CA PRO A 365 -19.99 19.22 25.45
C PRO A 365 -18.87 19.79 26.33
N ASP A 366 -18.40 19.04 27.33
CA ASP A 366 -17.33 19.46 28.25
C ASP A 366 -15.92 19.25 27.65
N ALA A 367 -15.82 18.66 26.44
CA ALA A 367 -14.55 18.38 25.78
C ALA A 367 -13.73 19.66 25.53
N ASN A 368 -14.42 20.78 25.27
CA ASN A 368 -13.76 22.07 25.02
C ASN A 368 -12.96 22.58 26.23
N GLU A 369 -13.43 22.30 27.45
CA GLU A 369 -12.72 22.68 28.68
C GLU A 369 -11.49 21.81 28.93
N LYS A 370 -11.48 20.59 28.39
CA LYS A 370 -10.40 19.60 28.55
C LYS A 370 -9.45 19.52 27.36
N LYS A 371 -9.52 20.49 26.44
CA LYS A 371 -8.68 20.53 25.22
C LYS A 371 -7.20 20.27 25.53
N GLY A 372 -6.63 20.96 26.52
CA GLY A 372 -5.20 20.80 26.83
C GLY A 372 -4.79 19.39 27.27
N LEU A 373 -5.69 18.62 27.90
CA LEU A 373 -5.44 17.22 28.24
C LEU A 373 -5.54 16.31 27.00
N ILE A 374 -6.49 16.60 26.12
CA ILE A 374 -6.65 15.87 24.85
C ILE A 374 -5.40 16.06 23.99
N ASP A 375 -4.95 17.29 23.81
CA ASP A 375 -3.76 17.61 23.01
C ASP A 375 -2.51 16.95 23.60
N MET A 376 -2.35 16.97 24.92
CA MET A 376 -1.25 16.27 25.59
C MET A 376 -1.27 14.76 25.31
N ASN A 377 -2.41 14.10 25.44
CA ASN A 377 -2.54 12.66 25.18
C ASN A 377 -2.28 12.33 23.69
N CYS A 378 -2.75 13.16 22.77
CA CYS A 378 -2.52 12.98 21.35
C CYS A 378 -1.03 13.14 20.97
N ARG A 379 -0.28 14.03 21.63
CA ARG A 379 1.19 14.14 21.44
C ARG A 379 1.93 12.91 21.96
N VAL A 380 1.54 12.37 23.11
CA VAL A 380 2.11 11.12 23.62
C VAL A 380 1.84 9.96 22.64
N PHE A 381 0.63 9.92 22.07
CA PHE A 381 0.29 8.94 21.02
C PHE A 381 1.12 9.13 19.75
N GLN A 382 1.35 10.37 19.32
CA GLN A 382 2.18 10.69 18.16
C GLN A 382 3.63 10.22 18.33
N GLU A 383 4.22 10.44 19.51
CA GLU A 383 5.57 9.93 19.83
C GLU A 383 5.61 8.39 19.77
N ALA A 384 4.62 7.72 20.36
CA ALA A 384 4.52 6.26 20.32
C ALA A 384 4.34 5.73 18.88
N LEU A 385 3.53 6.40 18.06
CA LEU A 385 3.31 6.06 16.66
C LEU A 385 4.59 6.20 15.83
N ASN A 386 5.36 7.26 16.06
CA ASN A 386 6.66 7.44 15.41
C ASN A 386 7.68 6.37 15.85
N GLU A 387 7.64 5.92 17.10
CA GLU A 387 8.48 4.81 17.56
C GLU A 387 8.10 3.49 16.85
N VAL A 388 6.81 3.17 16.74
CA VAL A 388 6.31 1.98 16.04
C VAL A 388 6.78 1.96 14.59
N PHE A 389 6.69 3.10 13.88
CA PHE A 389 7.14 3.20 12.49
C PHE A 389 8.65 3.29 12.32
N SER A 390 9.39 3.70 13.36
CA SER A 390 10.86 3.73 13.32
C SER A 390 11.49 2.35 13.43
N ARG A 391 10.77 1.40 14.02
CA ARG A 391 11.17 0.00 13.99
C ARG A 391 11.06 -0.47 12.54
N PRO A 392 12.10 -1.09 11.97
CA PRO A 392 11.98 -1.66 10.64
C PRO A 392 10.75 -2.56 10.61
N TRP A 393 10.05 -2.56 9.48
CA TRP A 393 8.97 -3.50 9.18
C TRP A 393 9.62 -4.88 9.11
N GLU A 394 9.98 -5.42 10.27
CA GLU A 394 10.54 -6.74 10.45
C GLU A 394 9.48 -7.68 9.92
N GLN A 395 9.75 -8.24 8.73
CA GLN A 395 9.17 -9.51 8.36
C GLN A 395 9.34 -10.43 9.57
N PRO A 396 8.35 -11.25 9.92
CA PRO A 396 8.49 -12.18 11.04
C PRO A 396 9.80 -12.95 10.85
N GLU A 397 10.82 -12.59 11.62
CA GLU A 397 12.09 -13.28 11.59
C GLU A 397 11.78 -14.73 11.92
N ASP A 398 12.34 -15.62 11.10
CA ASP A 398 12.22 -17.05 11.20
C ASP A 398 12.19 -17.52 12.66
N ILE A 399 11.00 -17.94 13.12
CA ILE A 399 10.79 -18.60 14.42
C ILE A 399 11.68 -19.84 14.55
N ASN A 400 12.24 -20.33 13.44
CA ASN A 400 13.17 -21.46 13.39
C ASN A 400 14.59 -21.15 13.91
N ALA A 401 15.00 -19.88 14.08
CA ALA A 401 16.34 -19.56 14.59
C ALA A 401 16.47 -19.65 16.13
N ILE A 402 15.35 -19.77 16.85
CA ILE A 402 15.35 -19.86 18.33
C ILE A 402 15.38 -21.33 18.80
N GLU A 403 15.03 -22.31 17.96
CA GLU A 403 15.10 -23.72 18.33
C GLU A 403 16.51 -24.33 18.20
N GLU A 404 17.34 -23.88 17.26
CA GLU A 404 18.71 -24.42 17.11
C GLU A 404 19.66 -24.03 18.28
N VAL A 405 19.36 -22.96 19.03
CA VAL A 405 20.18 -22.58 20.20
C VAL A 405 19.80 -23.37 21.46
N ARG A 406 18.66 -24.11 21.45
CA ARG A 406 18.23 -24.94 22.59
C ARG A 406 18.65 -26.41 22.48
N GLU A 407 19.13 -26.86 21.32
CA GLU A 407 19.64 -28.23 21.16
C GLU A 407 21.16 -28.38 21.39
N GLU A 408 21.90 -27.28 21.62
CA GLU A 408 23.34 -27.31 21.93
C GLU A 408 23.71 -26.95 23.39
N GLN A 409 22.80 -27.13 24.37
CA GLN A 409 23.16 -27.06 25.80
C GLN A 409 22.87 -28.35 26.59
#